data_AF-A0A5B9DBD2-F1
#
_entry.id   AF-A0A5B9DBD2-F1
#
_cell.length_a   1.000
_cell.length_b   1.000
_cell.length_c   1.000
_cell.angle_alpha   90.00
_cell.angle_beta   90.00
_cell.angle_gamma   90.00
#
_symmetry.space_group_name_H-M   'P 1'
#
loop_
_entity.id
_entity.type
_entity.pdbx_description
1 polymer ?
#
loop_
_entity_poly.entity_id
_entity_poly.type
_entity_poly.pdbx_seq_one_letter_code
_entity_poly.pdbx_strand_id
1 'polypeptide(L)'
;MSQIFNKKTKAIILVILSIYSPLLISITIESANSANGDIFFNDNSSITYELTYTIEYQSFRSASTFFKAWVPRIENWSTDQTSKLISQINPENVIDQTFDEYDIYNNSYDYYYKEMEGLNGDQSFYLQYKYEITSSGFKYEIPDNITLDNYDTSSNLYQYYTSYQPYTEINDTNIMNTALNVTDGKSSLNEMIEAIYLYVVENLLYEVLPDAIGAAEALSTKVGDCSEYSSLMVALLRTVGIPARKVLGIALTDEDPEEQIPKYDVKVGDVWSYSSDLNNVPGHAWVQYYIPEIGWVSADPTWGNGVYKNNPEYVLEYLNQMDYIHLITSVGDYYGVGIEPPLDLIDSDEEGIAEIPFVYAIGNAGSSYSEISLTYDFKVIDVNLSGVSTIGIPNMFIFIGIGGGIFLLFALIGIAGIRKRNKKGNYR
;
A
#
# COMPACT_ATOMS: atom_id res chain seq x y z
N MET A 1 1.45 14.51 -59.05
CA MET A 1 0.48 13.59 -59.69
C MET A 1 -0.87 13.73 -59.03
N SER A 2 -1.92 13.57 -59.83
CA SER A 2 -3.29 14.09 -59.75
C SER A 2 -4.09 13.92 -58.45
N GLN A 3 -4.86 14.98 -58.14
CA GLN A 3 -6.18 14.89 -57.51
C GLN A 3 -7.12 14.01 -58.32
N ILE A 4 -7.63 12.90 -57.76
CA ILE A 4 -9.00 12.43 -58.03
C ILE A 4 -9.52 11.73 -56.76
N PHE A 5 -10.18 12.49 -55.88
CA PHE A 5 -11.30 12.00 -55.09
C PHE A 5 -12.19 13.21 -54.77
N ASN A 6 -13.39 13.22 -55.35
CA ASN A 6 -14.35 14.32 -55.24
C ASN A 6 -14.85 14.45 -53.78
N LYS A 7 -15.04 15.68 -53.29
CA LYS A 7 -15.42 16.00 -51.89
C LYS A 7 -16.63 15.22 -51.38
N LYS A 8 -17.57 14.86 -52.26
CA LYS A 8 -18.76 14.05 -51.90
C LYS A 8 -18.43 12.59 -51.55
N THR A 9 -17.42 11.99 -52.17
CA THR A 9 -17.00 10.60 -51.89
C THR A 9 -16.22 10.50 -50.58
N LYS A 10 -15.45 11.55 -50.22
CA LYS A 10 -14.79 11.65 -48.91
C LYS A 10 -15.80 11.80 -47.76
N ALA A 11 -16.89 12.53 -47.97
CA ALA A 11 -17.93 12.71 -46.95
C ALA A 11 -18.70 11.42 -46.66
N ILE A 12 -18.99 10.59 -47.67
CA ILE A 12 -19.71 9.31 -47.48
C ILE A 12 -18.83 8.26 -46.78
N ILE A 13 -17.53 8.20 -47.09
CA ILE A 13 -16.58 7.30 -46.39
C ILE A 13 -16.38 7.73 -44.92
N LEU A 14 -16.33 9.03 -44.64
CA LEU A 14 -16.27 9.57 -43.27
C LEU A 14 -17.54 9.28 -42.46
N VAL A 15 -18.72 9.30 -43.09
CA VAL A 15 -19.99 8.99 -42.40
C VAL A 15 -20.17 7.50 -42.14
N ILE A 16 -19.71 6.62 -43.05
CA ILE A 16 -19.73 5.16 -42.82
C ILE A 16 -18.70 4.78 -41.74
N LEU A 17 -17.51 5.39 -41.72
CA LEU A 17 -16.55 5.20 -40.63
C LEU A 17 -17.05 5.76 -39.30
N SER A 18 -17.80 6.86 -39.28
CA SER A 18 -18.33 7.43 -38.03
C SER A 18 -19.53 6.69 -37.45
N ILE A 19 -20.23 5.88 -38.25
CA ILE A 19 -21.40 5.10 -37.80
C ILE A 19 -21.01 3.66 -37.42
N TYR A 20 -19.99 3.07 -38.05
CA TYR A 20 -19.50 1.73 -37.70
C TYR A 20 -18.34 1.71 -36.71
N SER A 21 -17.57 2.81 -36.57
CA SER A 21 -16.51 2.92 -35.56
C SER A 21 -17.03 2.84 -34.12
N PRO A 22 -18.11 3.56 -33.73
CA PRO A 22 -18.62 3.46 -32.36
C PRO A 22 -19.23 2.09 -32.09
N LEU A 23 -19.92 1.49 -33.06
CA LEU A 23 -20.60 0.21 -32.88
C LEU A 23 -19.59 -0.95 -32.77
N LEU A 24 -18.50 -0.94 -33.55
CA LEU A 24 -17.43 -1.93 -33.43
C LEU A 24 -16.59 -1.73 -32.18
N ILE A 25 -16.33 -0.47 -31.77
CA ILE A 25 -15.61 -0.15 -30.53
C ILE A 25 -16.44 -0.57 -29.31
N SER A 26 -17.74 -0.26 -29.26
CA SER A 26 -18.63 -0.68 -28.18
C SER A 26 -18.75 -2.19 -28.06
N ILE A 27 -18.81 -2.92 -29.19
CA ILE A 27 -18.87 -4.40 -29.18
C ILE A 27 -17.52 -5.01 -28.76
N THR A 28 -16.37 -4.45 -29.17
CA THR A 28 -15.07 -4.92 -28.69
C THR A 28 -14.85 -4.64 -27.21
N ILE A 29 -15.32 -3.49 -26.70
CA ILE A 29 -15.22 -3.13 -25.28
C ILE A 29 -16.16 -4.01 -24.44
N GLU A 30 -17.41 -4.24 -24.87
CA GLU A 30 -18.33 -5.17 -24.17
C GLU A 30 -17.83 -6.62 -24.20
N SER A 31 -17.19 -7.06 -25.29
CA SER A 31 -16.63 -8.41 -25.38
C SER A 31 -15.32 -8.59 -24.59
N ALA A 32 -14.53 -7.52 -24.42
CA ALA A 32 -13.33 -7.54 -23.58
C ALA A 32 -13.68 -7.44 -22.09
N ASN A 33 -14.71 -6.68 -21.74
CA ASN A 33 -15.14 -6.46 -20.35
C ASN A 33 -16.02 -7.59 -19.79
N SER A 34 -16.65 -8.42 -20.63
CA SER A 34 -17.48 -9.55 -20.16
C SER A 34 -16.78 -10.91 -20.12
N ALA A 35 -15.59 -11.03 -20.73
CA ALA A 35 -14.83 -12.29 -20.76
C ALA A 35 -13.61 -12.32 -19.83
N ASN A 36 -13.17 -11.15 -19.32
CA ASN A 36 -12.06 -11.05 -18.39
C ASN A 36 -12.59 -10.53 -17.05
N GLY A 37 -12.96 -11.45 -16.15
CA GLY A 37 -12.88 -11.10 -14.73
C GLY A 37 -11.46 -10.60 -14.48
N ASP A 38 -11.34 -9.43 -13.88
CA ASP A 38 -10.07 -8.71 -13.82
C ASP A 38 -8.94 -9.63 -13.31
N ILE A 39 -7.95 -9.86 -14.17
CA ILE A 39 -6.94 -10.91 -13.98
C ILE A 39 -6.11 -10.70 -12.71
N PHE A 40 -6.06 -9.45 -12.21
CA PHE A 40 -5.32 -9.08 -11.02
C PHE A 40 -6.00 -9.55 -9.74
N PHE A 41 -7.34 -9.62 -9.73
CA PHE A 41 -8.16 -9.97 -8.56
C PHE A 41 -8.73 -11.40 -8.63
N ASN A 42 -8.10 -12.28 -9.39
CA ASN A 42 -8.58 -13.63 -9.62
C ASN A 42 -7.81 -14.63 -8.75
N ASP A 43 -8.52 -15.44 -7.98
CA ASP A 43 -8.00 -16.51 -7.09
C ASP A 43 -7.04 -17.50 -7.77
N ASN A 44 -7.05 -17.57 -9.10
CA ASN A 44 -6.17 -18.44 -9.88
C ASN A 44 -4.95 -17.69 -10.49
N SER A 45 -4.79 -16.41 -10.19
CA SER A 45 -3.65 -15.60 -10.60
C SER A 45 -2.68 -15.47 -9.44
N SER A 46 -1.42 -15.88 -9.61
CA SER A 46 -0.39 -15.81 -8.58
C SER A 46 0.97 -15.52 -9.17
N ILE A 47 1.79 -14.80 -8.41
CA ILE A 47 3.19 -14.54 -8.73
C ILE A 47 4.04 -14.96 -7.57
N THR A 48 5.14 -15.65 -7.90
CA THR A 48 6.15 -16.01 -6.91
C THR A 48 7.40 -15.16 -7.12
N TYR A 49 7.84 -14.54 -6.04
CA TYR A 49 9.02 -13.68 -5.96
C TYR A 49 10.08 -14.33 -5.07
N GLU A 50 11.34 -14.22 -5.46
CA GLU A 50 12.47 -14.26 -4.53
C GLU A 50 12.71 -12.83 -4.06
N LEU A 51 12.37 -12.53 -2.81
CA LEU A 51 12.63 -11.25 -2.15
C LEU A 51 13.92 -11.38 -1.34
N THR A 52 14.91 -10.54 -1.64
CA THR A 52 16.09 -10.35 -0.80
C THR A 52 16.01 -8.99 -0.15
N TYR A 53 15.95 -8.93 1.18
CA TYR A 53 16.11 -7.66 1.89
C TYR A 53 17.46 -7.60 2.59
N THR A 54 18.10 -6.45 2.52
CA THR A 54 19.43 -6.20 3.07
C THR A 54 19.41 -4.92 3.91
N ILE A 55 20.02 -4.99 5.10
CA ILE A 55 20.32 -3.84 5.95
C ILE A 55 21.82 -3.67 5.98
N GLU A 56 22.28 -2.50 5.56
CA GLU A 56 23.66 -2.07 5.71
C GLU A 56 23.70 -0.81 6.55
N TYR A 57 24.50 -0.80 7.61
CA TYR A 57 24.74 0.39 8.41
C TYR A 57 26.22 0.59 8.63
N GLN A 58 26.66 1.83 8.49
CA GLN A 58 28.04 2.23 8.72
C GLN A 58 28.08 3.44 9.66
N SER A 59 28.77 3.30 10.78
CA SER A 59 29.14 4.43 11.65
C SER A 59 30.47 5.03 11.19
N PHE A 60 30.59 6.35 11.26
CA PHE A 60 31.83 7.10 11.01
C PHE A 60 32.32 7.82 12.27
N ARG A 61 31.78 7.49 13.44
CA ARG A 61 32.15 8.14 14.69
C ARG A 61 33.49 7.65 15.22
N SER A 62 34.25 8.58 15.78
CA SER A 62 35.49 8.22 16.46
C SER A 62 35.28 7.58 17.83
N ALA A 63 34.18 7.90 18.50
CA ALA A 63 33.74 7.29 19.74
C ALA A 63 32.87 6.06 19.47
N SER A 64 32.77 5.19 20.48
CA SER A 64 31.84 4.05 20.43
C SER A 64 30.40 4.52 20.22
N THR A 65 29.67 3.77 19.40
CA THR A 65 28.25 3.97 19.08
C THR A 65 27.53 2.63 19.17
N PHE A 66 26.21 2.59 18.97
CA PHE A 66 25.48 1.35 18.83
C PHE A 66 24.56 1.39 17.62
N PHE A 67 24.18 0.20 17.18
CA PHE A 67 23.11 -0.03 16.22
C PHE A 67 22.18 -1.13 16.73
N LYS A 68 20.88 -0.86 16.68
CA LYS A 68 19.81 -1.80 16.99
C LYS A 68 18.96 -2.01 15.75
N ALA A 69 18.52 -3.25 15.51
CA ALA A 69 17.59 -3.57 14.44
C ALA A 69 16.54 -4.57 14.93
N TRP A 70 15.28 -4.31 14.61
CA TRP A 70 14.15 -5.23 14.76
C TRP A 70 13.64 -5.56 13.37
N VAL A 71 13.60 -6.85 13.07
CA VAL A 71 13.35 -7.35 11.72
C VAL A 71 12.20 -8.36 11.78
N PRO A 72 11.02 -8.06 11.17
CA PRO A 72 9.91 -8.98 11.08
C PRO A 72 10.32 -10.18 10.25
N ARG A 73 9.99 -11.36 10.76
CA ARG A 73 9.91 -12.55 9.93
C ARG A 73 8.61 -12.49 9.16
N ILE A 74 8.71 -12.63 7.84
CA ILE A 74 7.52 -12.73 6.99
C ILE A 74 6.87 -14.10 7.25
N GLU A 75 5.62 -14.07 7.69
CA GLU A 75 4.79 -15.23 8.02
C GLU A 75 3.59 -15.34 7.05
N ASN A 76 2.73 -16.33 7.27
CA ASN A 76 1.55 -16.61 6.45
C ASN A 76 0.27 -16.19 7.21
N TRP A 77 0.02 -14.87 7.29
CA TRP A 77 -1.09 -14.31 8.06
C TRP A 77 -2.47 -14.46 7.41
N SER A 78 -2.51 -14.69 6.10
CA SER A 78 -3.72 -14.85 5.30
C SER A 78 -3.47 -15.82 4.16
N THR A 79 -4.55 -16.32 3.56
CA THR A 79 -4.50 -17.35 2.50
C THR A 79 -3.99 -16.83 1.17
N ASP A 80 -3.90 -15.50 1.02
CA ASP A 80 -3.52 -14.81 -0.20
C ASP A 80 -2.00 -14.72 -0.42
N GLN A 81 -1.23 -14.94 0.64
CA GLN A 81 0.21 -14.97 0.60
C GLN A 81 0.78 -16.22 1.28
N THR A 82 1.77 -16.83 0.64
CA THR A 82 2.66 -17.78 1.30
C THR A 82 4.09 -17.27 1.22
N SER A 83 4.85 -17.50 2.29
CA SER A 83 6.22 -17.08 2.43
C SER A 83 7.05 -18.21 3.03
N LYS A 84 8.31 -18.27 2.62
CA LYS A 84 9.28 -19.23 3.10
C LYS A 84 10.66 -18.61 3.14
N LEU A 85 11.25 -18.57 4.33
CA LEU A 85 12.66 -18.19 4.48
C LEU A 85 13.57 -19.21 3.77
N ILE A 86 14.36 -18.72 2.83
CA ILE A 86 15.33 -19.51 2.05
C ILE A 86 16.71 -19.47 2.69
N SER A 87 17.17 -18.29 3.08
CA SER A 87 18.48 -18.09 3.72
C SER A 87 18.53 -16.79 4.51
N GLN A 88 19.43 -16.75 5.49
CA GLN A 88 19.69 -15.58 6.34
C GLN A 88 21.20 -15.44 6.54
N ILE A 89 21.70 -14.22 6.44
CA ILE A 89 23.06 -13.82 6.80
C ILE A 89 22.94 -12.90 8.01
N ASN A 90 23.47 -13.34 9.14
CA ASN A 90 23.46 -12.59 10.39
C ASN A 90 24.67 -11.63 10.49
N PRO A 91 24.51 -10.50 11.19
CA PRO A 91 25.61 -9.60 11.50
C PRO A 91 26.70 -10.28 12.32
N GLU A 92 27.96 -10.01 12.00
CA GLU A 92 29.09 -10.43 12.83
C GLU A 92 29.20 -9.57 14.10
N ASN A 93 29.72 -10.17 15.17
CA ASN A 93 30.06 -9.49 16.43
C ASN A 93 28.89 -8.76 17.12
N VAL A 94 27.67 -9.29 17.05
CA VAL A 94 26.54 -8.78 17.84
C VAL A 94 26.70 -9.11 19.33
N ILE A 95 26.30 -8.17 20.18
CA ILE A 95 26.33 -8.31 21.64
C ILE A 95 25.10 -9.06 22.13
N ASP A 96 23.94 -8.75 21.56
CA ASP A 96 22.68 -9.38 21.91
C ASP A 96 21.88 -9.67 20.64
N GLN A 97 21.19 -10.80 20.68
CA GLN A 97 20.22 -11.21 19.70
C GLN A 97 19.08 -11.91 20.42
N THR A 98 17.87 -11.40 20.23
CA THR A 98 16.66 -12.04 20.75
C THR A 98 15.75 -12.36 19.59
N PHE A 99 15.20 -13.56 19.62
CA PHE A 99 14.17 -13.98 18.69
C PHE A 99 12.89 -13.93 19.49
N ASP A 100 12.08 -12.90 19.24
CA ASP A 100 10.87 -12.72 20.02
C ASP A 100 9.89 -13.85 19.73
N GLU A 101 9.27 -14.34 20.81
CA GLU A 101 8.03 -15.08 20.70
C GLU A 101 6.95 -14.10 20.25
N TYR A 102 6.08 -14.61 19.39
CA TYR A 102 5.10 -13.86 18.63
C TYR A 102 4.43 -12.71 19.39
N ASP A 103 4.26 -11.57 18.73
CA ASP A 103 3.43 -10.50 19.25
C ASP A 103 1.95 -10.92 19.28
N ILE A 104 1.12 -10.02 19.82
CA ILE A 104 -0.32 -10.19 19.94
C ILE A 104 -1.06 -10.33 18.59
N TYR A 105 -0.42 -9.95 17.48
CA TYR A 105 -0.89 -10.12 16.11
C TYR A 105 -0.30 -11.37 15.43
N ASN A 106 0.50 -12.14 16.16
CA ASN A 106 1.27 -13.27 15.67
C ASN A 106 2.36 -12.88 14.64
N ASN A 107 2.87 -11.65 14.70
CA ASN A 107 4.14 -11.31 14.07
C ASN A 107 5.29 -11.84 14.91
N SER A 108 6.41 -12.14 14.29
CA SER A 108 7.61 -12.53 15.02
C SER A 108 8.80 -11.72 14.51
N TYR A 109 9.74 -11.41 15.40
CA TYR A 109 10.83 -10.49 15.11
C TYR A 109 12.17 -11.08 15.52
N ASP A 110 13.19 -10.68 14.77
CA ASP A 110 14.58 -10.91 15.09
C ASP A 110 15.18 -9.56 15.52
N TYR A 111 15.63 -9.50 16.77
CA TYR A 111 16.28 -8.32 17.35
C TYR A 111 17.79 -8.50 17.34
N TYR A 112 18.50 -7.44 16.96
CA TYR A 112 19.95 -7.37 16.97
C TYR A 112 20.44 -6.11 17.69
N TYR A 113 21.46 -6.26 18.53
CA TYR A 113 22.20 -5.16 19.13
C TYR A 113 23.69 -5.32 18.88
N LYS A 114 24.30 -4.30 18.26
CA LYS A 114 25.74 -4.24 18.00
C LYS A 114 26.33 -2.94 18.54
N GLU A 115 27.42 -3.05 19.29
CA GLU A 115 28.28 -1.90 19.58
C GLU A 115 29.25 -1.69 18.42
N MET A 116 29.42 -0.44 18.04
CA MET A 116 30.34 0.02 17.01
C MET A 116 31.53 0.64 17.72
N GLU A 117 32.70 0.04 17.61
CA GLU A 117 33.88 0.29 18.45
C GLU A 117 34.64 1.60 18.11
N GLY A 118 34.12 2.39 17.17
CA GLY A 118 34.72 3.65 16.72
C GLY A 118 36.02 3.47 15.93
N LEU A 119 36.91 4.46 15.98
CA LEU A 119 38.06 4.62 15.05
C LEU A 119 38.95 3.38 14.86
N ASN A 120 39.04 2.49 15.84
CA ASN A 120 39.99 1.38 15.84
C ASN A 120 39.33 -0.01 15.77
N GLY A 121 38.02 -0.08 15.61
CA GLY A 121 37.31 -1.35 15.63
C GLY A 121 36.17 -1.41 14.62
N ASP A 122 35.32 -2.41 14.81
CA ASP A 122 34.20 -2.69 13.91
C ASP A 122 33.16 -1.55 13.97
N GLN A 123 32.75 -1.05 12.82
CA GLN A 123 31.79 0.06 12.70
C GLN A 123 30.70 -0.24 11.66
N SER A 124 30.61 -1.48 11.18
CA SER A 124 29.62 -1.89 10.18
C SER A 124 28.61 -2.86 10.76
N PHE A 125 27.41 -2.84 10.21
CA PHE A 125 26.38 -3.85 10.43
C PHE A 125 25.86 -4.28 9.06
N TYR A 126 25.79 -5.59 8.86
CA TYR A 126 25.28 -6.20 7.65
C TYR A 126 24.34 -7.34 8.02
N LEU A 127 23.12 -7.30 7.47
CA LEU A 127 22.10 -8.34 7.65
C LEU A 127 21.41 -8.55 6.31
N GLN A 128 21.13 -9.81 5.98
CA GLN A 128 20.35 -10.14 4.78
C GLN A 128 19.42 -11.31 5.04
N TYR A 129 18.21 -11.24 4.54
CA TYR A 129 17.32 -12.39 4.45
C TYR A 129 16.83 -12.53 3.03
N LYS A 130 16.55 -13.78 2.67
CA LYS A 130 15.99 -14.15 1.38
C LYS A 130 14.74 -14.99 1.61
N TYR A 131 13.63 -14.53 1.06
CA TYR A 131 12.34 -15.21 1.10
C TYR A 131 11.91 -15.62 -0.30
N GLU A 132 11.25 -16.76 -0.38
CA GLU A 132 10.35 -17.10 -1.49
C GLU A 132 8.94 -16.72 -1.05
N ILE A 133 8.28 -15.82 -1.80
CA ILE A 133 6.95 -15.31 -1.50
C ILE A 133 6.05 -15.55 -2.71
N THR A 134 4.98 -16.32 -2.55
CA THR A 134 3.89 -16.41 -3.52
C THR A 134 2.75 -15.53 -3.04
N SER A 135 2.41 -14.50 -3.81
CA SER A 135 1.21 -13.68 -3.61
C SER A 135 0.22 -13.98 -4.73
N SER A 136 -1.06 -14.08 -4.40
CA SER A 136 -2.11 -14.36 -5.38
C SER A 136 -3.19 -13.30 -5.32
N GLY A 137 -3.80 -13.03 -6.48
CA GLY A 137 -4.98 -12.19 -6.54
C GLY A 137 -6.17 -12.91 -5.94
N PHE A 138 -7.08 -12.19 -5.29
CA PHE A 138 -8.31 -12.76 -4.76
C PHE A 138 -9.49 -11.81 -4.88
N LYS A 139 -10.69 -12.41 -4.97
CA LYS A 139 -11.95 -11.71 -4.79
C LYS A 139 -12.86 -12.50 -3.85
N TYR A 140 -13.07 -11.94 -2.67
CA TYR A 140 -13.92 -12.51 -1.64
C TYR A 140 -15.39 -12.21 -1.92
N GLU A 141 -16.24 -13.24 -1.88
CA GLU A 141 -17.68 -13.08 -1.84
C GLU A 141 -18.14 -13.16 -0.38
N ILE A 142 -18.63 -12.05 0.17
CA ILE A 142 -19.22 -12.00 1.51
C ILE A 142 -20.73 -12.23 1.38
N PRO A 143 -21.29 -13.31 1.94
CA PRO A 143 -22.72 -13.54 1.91
C PRO A 143 -23.50 -12.48 2.71
N ASP A 144 -24.59 -11.98 2.13
CA ASP A 144 -25.45 -10.95 2.77
C ASP A 144 -26.15 -11.45 4.05
N ASN A 145 -26.17 -12.75 4.31
CA ASN A 145 -26.77 -13.31 5.52
C ASN A 145 -25.82 -13.30 6.74
N ILE A 146 -24.57 -12.85 6.59
CA ILE A 146 -23.65 -12.68 7.71
C ILE A 146 -23.89 -11.30 8.33
N THR A 147 -24.13 -11.27 9.64
CA THR A 147 -24.40 -10.07 10.45
C THR A 147 -23.48 -10.02 11.67
N LEU A 148 -23.59 -8.97 12.48
CA LEU A 148 -22.84 -8.84 13.74
C LEU A 148 -23.13 -9.99 14.73
N ASP A 149 -24.32 -10.59 14.67
CA ASP A 149 -24.72 -11.70 15.56
C ASP A 149 -23.94 -13.01 15.27
N ASN A 150 -23.28 -13.09 14.11
CA ASN A 150 -22.45 -14.25 13.76
C ASN A 150 -21.09 -14.26 14.49
N TYR A 151 -20.69 -13.16 15.13
CA TYR A 151 -19.44 -13.12 15.89
C TYR A 151 -19.57 -13.79 17.27
N ASP A 152 -18.59 -14.62 17.62
CA ASP A 152 -18.35 -14.99 19.02
C ASP A 152 -17.67 -13.83 19.75
N THR A 153 -18.48 -12.99 20.38
CA THR A 153 -18.01 -11.80 21.13
C THR A 153 -17.21 -12.15 22.38
N SER A 154 -17.22 -13.41 22.82
CA SER A 154 -16.40 -13.91 23.92
C SER A 154 -15.01 -14.37 23.49
N SER A 155 -14.77 -14.50 22.18
CA SER A 155 -13.49 -14.93 21.65
C SER A 155 -12.41 -13.87 21.83
N ASN A 156 -11.17 -14.32 22.07
CA ASN A 156 -10.00 -13.42 22.15
C ASN A 156 -9.83 -12.62 20.86
N LEU A 157 -10.07 -13.24 19.69
CA LEU A 157 -10.00 -12.56 18.40
C LEU A 157 -10.97 -11.38 18.37
N TYR A 158 -12.25 -11.61 18.69
CA TYR A 158 -13.24 -10.55 18.64
C TYR A 158 -12.89 -9.41 19.60
N GLN A 159 -12.66 -9.73 20.88
CA GLN A 159 -12.40 -8.71 21.91
C GLN A 159 -11.16 -7.88 21.58
N TYR A 160 -10.11 -8.52 21.06
CA TYR A 160 -8.88 -7.85 20.74
C TYR A 160 -9.01 -6.96 19.50
N TYR A 161 -9.50 -7.53 18.39
CA TYR A 161 -9.59 -6.81 17.12
C TYR A 161 -10.78 -5.87 17.03
N THR A 162 -11.56 -5.69 18.10
CA THR A 162 -12.55 -4.61 18.27
C THR A 162 -12.15 -3.63 19.38
N SER A 163 -10.99 -3.83 20.02
CA SER A 163 -10.49 -2.95 21.08
C SER A 163 -9.76 -1.71 20.54
N TYR A 164 -9.61 -0.72 21.42
CA TYR A 164 -8.78 0.45 21.19
C TYR A 164 -7.32 0.04 21.05
N GLN A 165 -6.64 0.58 20.05
CA GLN A 165 -5.19 0.55 19.88
C GLN A 165 -4.72 1.95 19.47
N PRO A 166 -3.43 2.30 19.63
CA PRO A 166 -2.87 3.53 19.05
C PRO A 166 -3.30 3.72 17.59
N TYR A 167 -3.57 4.97 17.19
CA TYR A 167 -4.05 5.37 15.86
C TYR A 167 -5.44 4.86 15.46
N THR A 168 -6.14 4.15 16.35
CA THR A 168 -7.50 3.66 16.12
C THR A 168 -8.41 4.16 17.25
N GLU A 169 -8.59 5.47 17.35
CA GLU A 169 -9.29 6.14 18.46
C GLU A 169 -10.81 5.83 18.51
N ILE A 170 -11.19 4.56 18.70
CA ILE A 170 -12.59 4.09 18.71
C ILE A 170 -13.44 4.69 19.83
N ASN A 171 -12.81 5.26 20.86
CA ASN A 171 -13.48 5.95 21.95
C ASN A 171 -13.69 7.45 21.67
N ASP A 172 -13.15 7.97 20.56
CA ASP A 172 -13.40 9.34 20.13
C ASP A 172 -14.86 9.52 19.70
N THR A 173 -15.47 10.64 20.09
CA THR A 173 -16.89 10.88 19.85
C THR A 173 -17.22 11.09 18.38
N ASN A 174 -16.31 11.69 17.60
CA ASN A 174 -16.52 11.90 16.16
C ASN A 174 -16.37 10.57 15.41
N ILE A 175 -15.43 9.72 15.80
CA ILE A 175 -15.28 8.36 15.27
C ILE A 175 -16.56 7.56 15.54
N MET A 176 -17.02 7.52 16.79
CA MET A 176 -18.27 6.84 17.17
C MET A 176 -19.47 7.31 16.36
N ASN A 177 -19.69 8.63 16.31
CA ASN A 177 -20.81 9.20 15.57
C ASN A 177 -20.72 8.92 14.07
N THR A 178 -19.53 9.01 13.49
CA THR A 178 -19.32 8.74 12.06
C THR A 178 -19.63 7.30 11.73
N ALA A 179 -19.07 6.35 12.49
CA ALA A 179 -19.27 4.93 12.26
C ALA A 179 -20.77 4.57 12.35
N LEU A 180 -21.44 4.98 13.43
CA LEU A 180 -22.86 4.72 13.63
C LEU A 180 -23.75 5.34 12.54
N ASN A 181 -23.44 6.56 12.09
CA ASN A 181 -24.21 7.23 11.04
C ASN A 181 -24.01 6.57 9.66
N VAL A 182 -22.77 6.20 9.33
CA VAL A 182 -22.43 5.57 8.04
C VAL A 182 -23.06 4.19 7.92
N THR A 183 -23.16 3.46 9.03
CA THR A 183 -23.79 2.12 9.07
C THR A 183 -25.28 2.14 9.41
N ASP A 184 -25.92 3.31 9.54
CA ASP A 184 -27.34 3.38 9.92
C ASP A 184 -28.22 2.66 8.90
N GLY A 185 -29.16 1.86 9.40
CA GLY A 185 -30.07 1.04 8.59
C GLY A 185 -29.43 -0.12 7.81
N LYS A 186 -28.11 -0.34 7.91
CA LYS A 186 -27.44 -1.51 7.31
C LYS A 186 -27.61 -2.74 8.21
N SER A 187 -27.83 -3.89 7.59
CA SER A 187 -28.22 -5.12 8.30
C SER A 187 -27.20 -6.25 8.16
N SER A 188 -26.46 -6.29 7.05
CA SER A 188 -25.38 -7.27 6.83
C SER A 188 -24.01 -6.67 7.06
N LEU A 189 -23.01 -7.53 7.33
CA LEU A 189 -21.61 -7.08 7.42
C LEU A 189 -21.15 -6.45 6.11
N ASN A 190 -21.49 -7.06 4.97
CA ASN A 190 -21.12 -6.56 3.65
C ASN A 190 -21.62 -5.11 3.44
N GLU A 191 -22.88 -4.83 3.79
CA GLU A 191 -23.47 -3.48 3.68
C GLU A 191 -22.79 -2.45 4.59
N MET A 192 -22.35 -2.85 5.78
CA MET A 192 -21.66 -1.98 6.75
C MET A 192 -20.23 -1.69 6.30
N ILE A 193 -19.49 -2.72 5.87
CA ILE A 193 -18.10 -2.61 5.40
C ILE A 193 -18.05 -1.76 4.15
N GLU A 194 -18.93 -2.00 3.18
CA GLU A 194 -19.02 -1.19 1.96
C GLU A 194 -19.28 0.28 2.28
N ALA A 195 -20.23 0.57 3.19
CA ALA A 195 -20.54 1.95 3.57
C ALA A 195 -19.34 2.65 4.24
N ILE A 196 -18.63 1.95 5.13
CA ILE A 196 -17.43 2.48 5.79
C ILE A 196 -16.30 2.70 4.77
N TYR A 197 -16.06 1.73 3.90
CA TYR A 197 -15.06 1.82 2.84
C TYR A 197 -15.30 3.03 1.93
N LEU A 198 -16.53 3.16 1.42
CA LEU A 198 -16.95 4.31 0.60
C LEU A 198 -16.76 5.63 1.35
N TYR A 199 -17.13 5.68 2.63
CA TYR A 199 -16.92 6.89 3.42
C TYR A 199 -15.45 7.31 3.45
N VAL A 200 -14.52 6.39 3.72
CA VAL A 200 -13.09 6.68 3.77
C VAL A 200 -12.57 7.10 2.39
N VAL A 201 -12.89 6.31 1.35
CA VAL A 201 -12.52 6.58 -0.05
C VAL A 201 -13.01 7.94 -0.53
N GLU A 202 -14.23 8.35 -0.17
CA GLU A 202 -14.81 9.61 -0.67
C GLU A 202 -14.39 10.84 0.15
N ASN A 203 -14.02 10.67 1.42
CA ASN A 203 -13.84 11.80 2.34
C ASN A 203 -12.39 12.12 2.68
N LEU A 204 -11.43 11.24 2.40
CA LEU A 204 -10.01 11.54 2.57
C LEU A 204 -9.36 12.06 1.28
N LEU A 205 -8.44 13.00 1.45
CA LEU A 205 -7.53 13.48 0.44
C LEU A 205 -6.11 12.95 0.74
N TYR A 206 -5.60 12.14 -0.19
CA TYR A 206 -4.22 11.66 -0.13
C TYR A 206 -3.20 12.81 -0.12
N GLU A 207 -2.47 12.95 0.98
CA GLU A 207 -1.28 13.78 1.11
C GLU A 207 -0.28 13.07 2.03
N VAL A 208 1.00 13.05 1.63
CA VAL A 208 2.08 12.47 2.46
C VAL A 208 2.31 13.36 3.68
N LEU A 209 2.20 12.77 4.86
CA LEU A 209 2.45 13.46 6.13
C LEU A 209 3.85 13.11 6.66
N PRO A 210 4.47 14.01 7.44
CA PRO A 210 5.75 13.71 8.09
C PRO A 210 5.62 12.59 9.13
N ASP A 211 4.48 12.54 9.81
CA ASP A 211 4.19 11.63 10.92
C ASP A 211 2.74 11.12 10.81
N ALA A 212 2.50 9.91 11.30
CA ALA A 212 1.16 9.34 11.39
C ALA A 212 0.33 10.07 12.47
N ILE A 213 -0.87 10.51 12.11
CA ILE A 213 -1.74 11.34 12.97
C ILE A 213 -2.93 10.58 13.56
N GLY A 214 -3.15 9.33 13.12
CA GLY A 214 -4.22 8.47 13.63
C GLY A 214 -5.61 8.80 13.11
N ALA A 215 -6.57 7.94 13.44
CA ALA A 215 -7.92 7.95 12.88
C ALA A 215 -8.73 9.21 13.25
N ALA A 216 -8.66 9.66 14.51
CA ALA A 216 -9.43 10.82 14.96
C ALA A 216 -8.99 12.11 14.25
N GLU A 217 -7.68 12.31 14.11
CA GLU A 217 -7.16 13.49 13.42
C GLU A 217 -7.43 13.41 11.92
N ALA A 218 -7.18 12.25 11.28
CA ALA A 218 -7.53 12.01 9.88
C ALA A 218 -9.01 12.29 9.57
N LEU A 219 -9.91 11.87 10.47
CA LEU A 219 -11.35 12.15 10.35
C LEU A 219 -11.65 13.66 10.38
N SER A 220 -10.91 14.42 11.18
CA SER A 220 -11.09 15.87 11.36
C SER A 220 -10.47 16.68 10.21
N THR A 221 -9.23 16.36 9.84
CA THR A 221 -8.47 17.08 8.81
C THR A 221 -8.88 16.69 7.39
N LYS A 222 -9.42 15.47 7.21
CA LYS A 222 -9.75 14.86 5.91
C LYS A 222 -8.53 14.65 5.01
N VAL A 223 -7.34 14.55 5.59
CA VAL A 223 -6.07 14.42 4.89
C VAL A 223 -5.25 13.32 5.54
N GLY A 224 -4.47 12.60 4.74
CA GLY A 224 -3.46 11.66 5.20
C GLY A 224 -3.00 10.72 4.08
N ASP A 225 -2.09 9.81 4.38
CA ASP A 225 -1.61 8.80 3.43
C ASP A 225 -2.12 7.40 3.79
N CYS A 226 -1.45 6.35 3.29
CA CYS A 226 -1.87 4.98 3.55
C CYS A 226 -2.08 4.66 5.03
N SER A 227 -1.32 5.29 5.93
CA SER A 227 -1.44 5.12 7.38
C SER A 227 -2.77 5.65 7.90
N GLU A 228 -3.17 6.87 7.55
CA GLU A 228 -4.45 7.46 7.99
C GLU A 228 -5.66 6.79 7.33
N TYR A 229 -5.56 6.44 6.05
CA TYR A 229 -6.63 5.75 5.32
C TYR A 229 -6.97 4.42 5.98
N SER A 230 -5.94 3.62 6.29
CA SER A 230 -6.12 2.33 6.93
C SER A 230 -6.49 2.48 8.42
N SER A 231 -5.88 3.39 9.18
CA SER A 231 -6.25 3.70 10.56
C SER A 231 -7.72 4.12 10.71
N LEU A 232 -8.19 5.04 9.85
CA LEU A 232 -9.57 5.51 9.89
C LEU A 232 -10.55 4.38 9.58
N MET A 233 -10.30 3.61 8.52
CA MET A 233 -11.18 2.49 8.17
C MET A 233 -11.21 1.43 9.29
N VAL A 234 -10.07 1.07 9.87
CA VAL A 234 -10.00 0.15 11.03
C VAL A 234 -10.78 0.71 12.20
N ALA A 235 -10.60 1.98 12.56
CA ALA A 235 -11.31 2.59 13.68
C ALA A 235 -12.84 2.56 13.48
N LEU A 236 -13.33 2.89 12.29
CA LEU A 236 -14.76 2.86 11.97
C LEU A 236 -15.32 1.43 12.02
N LEU A 237 -14.61 0.45 11.47
CA LEU A 237 -15.01 -0.97 11.52
C LEU A 237 -15.08 -1.49 12.96
N ARG A 238 -14.03 -1.27 13.75
CA ARG A 238 -13.96 -1.70 15.16
C ARG A 238 -15.06 -1.08 16.00
N THR A 239 -15.38 0.19 15.75
CA THR A 239 -16.42 0.94 16.47
C THR A 239 -17.81 0.31 16.33
N VAL A 240 -18.12 -0.27 15.18
CA VAL A 240 -19.41 -0.98 14.95
C VAL A 240 -19.33 -2.48 15.27
N GLY A 241 -18.23 -2.93 15.88
CA GLY A 241 -18.07 -4.31 16.33
C GLY A 241 -17.59 -5.28 15.24
N ILE A 242 -16.98 -4.79 14.17
CA ILE A 242 -16.34 -5.61 13.13
C ILE A 242 -14.85 -5.73 13.47
N PRO A 243 -14.32 -6.95 13.74
CA PRO A 243 -12.91 -7.12 14.05
C PRO A 243 -12.04 -6.74 12.85
N ALA A 244 -11.12 -5.81 13.03
CA ALA A 244 -10.28 -5.27 11.96
C ALA A 244 -8.85 -5.02 12.41
N ARG A 245 -7.90 -5.01 11.48
CA ARG A 245 -6.47 -4.73 11.69
C ARG A 245 -5.87 -3.99 10.50
N LYS A 246 -4.91 -3.11 10.76
CA LYS A 246 -4.01 -2.61 9.72
C LYS A 246 -3.11 -3.75 9.25
N VAL A 247 -2.68 -3.67 8.00
CA VAL A 247 -1.65 -4.53 7.41
C VAL A 247 -0.56 -3.62 6.90
N LEU A 248 0.70 -3.95 7.22
CA LEU A 248 1.87 -3.25 6.70
C LEU A 248 2.57 -4.15 5.70
N GLY A 249 3.05 -3.56 4.61
CA GLY A 249 3.63 -4.32 3.53
C GLY A 249 4.27 -3.49 2.43
N ILE A 250 4.38 -4.12 1.26
CA ILE A 250 4.78 -3.49 0.00
C ILE A 250 3.61 -3.52 -0.96
N ALA A 251 3.40 -2.41 -1.66
CA ALA A 251 2.60 -2.40 -2.86
C ALA A 251 3.51 -2.09 -4.06
N LEU A 252 3.81 -3.09 -4.89
CA LEU A 252 4.84 -2.96 -5.93
C LEU A 252 4.41 -1.97 -7.01
N THR A 253 5.13 -0.85 -7.11
CA THR A 253 5.00 0.13 -8.19
C THR A 253 6.26 0.19 -9.03
N ASP A 254 6.19 0.74 -10.22
CA ASP A 254 7.41 1.09 -10.97
C ASP A 254 8.25 2.14 -10.24
N GLU A 255 9.53 2.24 -10.63
CA GLU A 255 10.57 2.98 -9.91
C GLU A 255 10.39 4.51 -9.92
N ASP A 256 9.35 5.04 -10.58
CA ASP A 256 9.09 6.48 -10.60
C ASP A 256 8.34 6.90 -9.32
N PRO A 257 8.99 7.58 -8.36
CA PRO A 257 8.32 8.02 -7.15
C PRO A 257 7.24 9.09 -7.42
N GLU A 258 7.25 9.74 -8.59
CA GLU A 258 6.21 10.70 -8.99
C GLU A 258 5.00 10.02 -9.64
N GLU A 259 5.16 8.79 -10.15
CA GLU A 259 4.11 7.99 -10.79
C GLU A 259 4.09 6.58 -10.19
N GLN A 260 3.25 6.37 -9.16
CA GLN A 260 3.02 5.06 -8.53
C GLN A 260 2.22 4.14 -9.46
N ILE A 261 2.84 3.69 -10.55
CA ILE A 261 2.23 2.80 -11.53
C ILE A 261 2.29 1.37 -10.98
N PRO A 262 1.15 0.69 -10.78
CA PRO A 262 1.12 -0.71 -10.32
C PRO A 262 1.94 -1.65 -11.22
N LYS A 263 2.77 -2.50 -10.62
CA LYS A 263 3.73 -3.35 -11.35
C LYS A 263 3.11 -4.66 -11.86
N TYR A 264 2.11 -4.56 -12.72
CA TYR A 264 1.39 -5.73 -13.26
C TYR A 264 2.06 -6.45 -14.43
N ASP A 265 2.88 -5.76 -15.25
CA ASP A 265 3.60 -6.41 -16.37
C ASP A 265 4.91 -7.06 -15.90
N VAL A 266 4.79 -8.19 -15.23
CA VAL A 266 5.92 -8.96 -14.71
C VAL A 266 6.04 -10.31 -15.41
N LYS A 267 7.29 -10.72 -15.66
CA LYS A 267 7.67 -11.95 -16.36
C LYS A 267 8.67 -12.73 -15.52
N VAL A 268 8.63 -14.05 -15.65
CA VAL A 268 9.65 -14.91 -15.02
C VAL A 268 11.04 -14.46 -15.44
N GLY A 269 11.89 -14.19 -14.45
CA GLY A 269 13.24 -13.69 -14.64
C GLY A 269 13.41 -12.18 -14.54
N ASP A 270 12.32 -11.41 -14.44
CA ASP A 270 12.41 -9.97 -14.17
C ASP A 270 13.03 -9.74 -12.79
N VAL A 271 13.86 -8.69 -12.70
CA VAL A 271 14.58 -8.29 -11.48
C VAL A 271 14.52 -6.78 -11.34
N TRP A 272 14.27 -6.30 -10.13
CA TRP A 272 14.31 -4.88 -9.77
C TRP A 272 14.65 -4.71 -8.29
N SER A 273 14.95 -3.47 -7.90
CA SER A 273 15.38 -3.14 -6.55
C SER A 273 14.73 -1.84 -6.07
N TYR A 274 14.33 -1.82 -4.80
CA TYR A 274 14.00 -0.59 -4.09
C TYR A 274 14.99 -0.35 -2.98
N SER A 275 15.28 0.90 -2.67
CA SER A 275 16.20 1.26 -1.61
C SER A 275 15.84 2.58 -0.93
N SER A 276 16.12 2.67 0.37
CA SER A 276 16.05 3.94 1.11
C SER A 276 16.96 5.00 0.49
N ASP A 277 18.09 4.61 -0.10
CA ASP A 277 19.05 5.53 -0.72
C ASP A 277 18.48 6.20 -1.97
N LEU A 278 17.54 5.52 -2.63
CA LEU A 278 16.82 6.01 -3.80
C LEU A 278 15.50 6.70 -3.44
N ASN A 279 15.14 6.73 -2.16
CA ASN A 279 13.83 7.20 -1.67
C ASN A 279 12.65 6.58 -2.43
N ASN A 280 12.76 5.30 -2.79
CA ASN A 280 11.75 4.61 -3.61
C ASN A 280 11.22 3.34 -2.95
N VAL A 281 11.41 3.16 -1.64
CA VAL A 281 10.85 2.02 -0.91
C VAL A 281 9.32 2.08 -1.01
N PRO A 282 8.67 1.08 -1.63
CA PRO A 282 7.24 1.09 -1.90
C PRO A 282 6.45 0.57 -0.69
N GLY A 283 6.76 1.11 0.49
CA GLY A 283 6.07 0.77 1.72
C GLY A 283 4.61 1.20 1.64
N HIS A 284 3.71 0.36 2.15
CA HIS A 284 2.28 0.61 2.07
C HIS A 284 1.52 0.02 3.25
N ALA A 285 0.37 0.60 3.55
CA ALA A 285 -0.54 0.16 4.60
C ALA A 285 -1.97 0.02 4.08
N TRP A 286 -2.64 -1.06 4.46
CA TRP A 286 -4.05 -1.31 4.10
C TRP A 286 -4.79 -2.02 5.25
N VAL A 287 -5.98 -2.55 4.98
CA VAL A 287 -6.89 -3.06 6.01
C VAL A 287 -7.21 -4.53 5.78
N GLN A 288 -7.28 -5.29 6.87
CA GLN A 288 -7.96 -6.58 6.91
C GLN A 288 -9.07 -6.56 7.97
N TYR A 289 -10.22 -7.16 7.66
CA TYR A 289 -11.30 -7.40 8.60
C TYR A 289 -11.71 -8.86 8.60
N TYR A 290 -12.16 -9.33 9.77
CA TYR A 290 -12.48 -10.74 9.96
C TYR A 290 -13.95 -10.99 9.69
N ILE A 291 -14.25 -11.91 8.77
CA ILE A 291 -15.59 -12.37 8.48
C ILE A 291 -15.74 -13.82 9.00
N PRO A 292 -16.77 -14.11 9.83
CA PRO A 292 -17.02 -15.48 10.29
C PRO A 292 -17.10 -16.46 9.11
N GLU A 293 -16.51 -17.64 9.28
CA GLU A 293 -16.45 -18.72 8.27
C GLU A 293 -15.58 -18.44 7.02
N ILE A 294 -15.23 -17.18 6.73
CA ILE A 294 -14.35 -16.80 5.61
C ILE A 294 -12.91 -16.56 6.10
N GLY A 295 -12.74 -15.83 7.20
CA GLY A 295 -11.43 -15.43 7.72
C GLY A 295 -11.11 -13.96 7.49
N TRP A 296 -9.82 -13.63 7.37
CA TRP A 296 -9.35 -12.27 7.10
C TRP A 296 -9.57 -11.92 5.62
N VAL A 297 -10.33 -10.85 5.39
CA VAL A 297 -10.63 -10.28 4.08
C VAL A 297 -9.95 -8.92 3.98
N SER A 298 -9.26 -8.68 2.86
CA SER A 298 -8.47 -7.48 2.63
C SER A 298 -9.28 -6.37 1.93
N ALA A 299 -8.96 -5.12 2.25
CA ALA A 299 -9.35 -3.95 1.49
C ALA A 299 -8.25 -2.87 1.54
N ASP A 300 -8.13 -2.09 0.47
CA ASP A 300 -7.23 -0.94 0.41
C ASP A 300 -7.98 0.35 0.02
N PRO A 301 -8.38 1.17 1.01
CA PRO A 301 -9.08 2.42 0.74
C PRO A 301 -8.18 3.50 0.11
N THR A 302 -6.85 3.35 0.16
CA THR A 302 -5.89 4.29 -0.42
C THR A 302 -5.86 4.13 -1.94
N TRP A 303 -5.62 2.92 -2.42
CA TRP A 303 -5.64 2.62 -3.85
C TRP A 303 -7.05 2.72 -4.41
N GLY A 304 -8.07 2.32 -3.65
CA GLY A 304 -9.48 2.58 -3.95
C GLY A 304 -9.79 4.05 -4.21
N ASN A 305 -9.26 4.98 -3.41
CA ASN A 305 -9.39 6.42 -3.65
C ASN A 305 -8.71 6.87 -4.95
N GLY A 306 -7.53 6.32 -5.25
CA GLY A 306 -6.83 6.55 -6.52
C GLY A 306 -7.68 6.12 -7.72
N VAL A 307 -8.24 4.91 -7.67
CA VAL A 307 -9.15 4.38 -8.70
C VAL A 307 -10.39 5.27 -8.82
N TYR A 308 -11.09 5.54 -7.71
CA TYR A 308 -12.31 6.34 -7.67
C TYR A 308 -12.14 7.73 -8.30
N LYS A 309 -11.05 8.45 -7.96
CA LYS A 309 -10.78 9.79 -8.51
C LYS A 309 -10.65 9.78 -10.04
N ASN A 310 -10.15 8.67 -10.59
CA ASN A 310 -9.90 8.52 -12.01
C ASN A 310 -11.07 7.89 -12.76
N ASN A 311 -11.79 6.96 -12.13
CA ASN A 311 -12.92 6.19 -12.68
C ASN A 311 -13.95 5.88 -11.59
N PRO A 312 -14.89 6.81 -11.32
CA PRO A 312 -15.85 6.67 -10.21
C PRO A 312 -16.74 5.41 -10.26
N GLU A 313 -16.92 4.81 -11.43
CA GLU A 313 -17.66 3.55 -11.60
C GLU A 313 -16.98 2.33 -10.96
N TYR A 314 -15.68 2.42 -10.63
CA TYR A 314 -14.89 1.40 -9.95
C TYR A 314 -14.59 1.76 -8.49
N VAL A 315 -15.45 2.56 -7.85
CA VAL A 315 -15.26 3.01 -6.46
C VAL A 315 -15.09 1.85 -5.47
N LEU A 316 -15.61 0.66 -5.77
CA LEU A 316 -15.49 -0.55 -4.94
C LEU A 316 -14.30 -1.43 -5.30
N GLU A 317 -13.46 -1.03 -6.26
CA GLU A 317 -12.19 -1.71 -6.48
C GLU A 317 -11.33 -1.61 -5.21
N TYR A 318 -10.58 -2.66 -4.89
CA TYR A 318 -9.91 -2.85 -3.60
C TYR A 318 -10.81 -2.95 -2.36
N LEU A 319 -12.13 -3.18 -2.52
CA LEU A 319 -12.99 -3.69 -1.46
C LEU A 319 -13.24 -5.19 -1.67
N ASN A 320 -12.96 -6.02 -0.67
CA ASN A 320 -13.09 -7.48 -0.73
C ASN A 320 -12.25 -8.12 -1.85
N GLN A 321 -11.25 -7.43 -2.38
CA GLN A 321 -10.40 -7.95 -3.42
C GLN A 321 -9.01 -7.36 -3.31
N MET A 322 -8.00 -8.18 -3.56
CA MET A 322 -6.59 -7.78 -3.51
C MET A 322 -5.86 -8.42 -4.69
N ASP A 323 -4.83 -7.73 -5.17
CA ASP A 323 -3.99 -8.21 -6.27
C ASP A 323 -2.77 -9.00 -5.75
N TYR A 324 -1.92 -9.46 -6.68
CA TYR A 324 -0.69 -10.20 -6.38
C TYR A 324 0.56 -9.31 -6.23
N ILE A 325 0.41 -7.98 -6.20
CA ILE A 325 1.51 -7.01 -6.03
C ILE A 325 1.51 -6.37 -4.64
N HIS A 326 0.48 -6.62 -3.83
CA HIS A 326 0.46 -6.35 -2.40
C HIS A 326 1.10 -7.52 -1.64
N LEU A 327 2.20 -7.24 -0.97
CA LEU A 327 2.97 -8.22 -0.19
C LEU A 327 2.92 -7.87 1.29
N ILE A 328 2.40 -8.78 2.10
CA ILE A 328 2.26 -8.61 3.55
C ILE A 328 3.60 -8.85 4.23
N THR A 329 3.98 -7.97 5.14
CA THR A 329 5.25 -8.08 5.88
C THR A 329 5.02 -8.10 7.38
N SER A 330 3.93 -7.50 7.85
CA SER A 330 3.43 -7.61 9.21
C SER A 330 1.97 -7.19 9.29
N VAL A 331 1.31 -7.50 10.40
CA VAL A 331 -0.10 -7.16 10.64
C VAL A 331 -0.28 -6.46 11.99
N GLY A 332 -1.22 -5.53 12.07
CA GLY A 332 -1.44 -4.70 13.24
C GLY A 332 -0.74 -3.35 13.18
N ASP A 333 -1.25 -2.41 14.00
CA ASP A 333 -0.78 -1.03 14.10
C ASP A 333 0.38 -0.85 15.09
N TYR A 334 0.68 -1.86 15.92
CA TYR A 334 1.53 -1.67 17.10
C TYR A 334 2.34 -2.90 17.54
N TYR A 335 3.58 -2.66 17.93
CA TYR A 335 4.50 -3.64 18.52
C TYR A 335 4.23 -3.78 20.02
N GLY A 336 3.26 -4.61 20.39
CA GLY A 336 2.84 -4.82 21.78
C GLY A 336 3.49 -6.02 22.49
N VAL A 337 4.80 -6.23 22.32
CA VAL A 337 5.55 -7.28 23.05
C VAL A 337 6.69 -6.63 23.82
N GLY A 338 6.99 -7.12 25.02
CA GLY A 338 7.97 -6.57 25.98
C GLY A 338 9.42 -6.45 25.51
N ILE A 339 9.68 -6.48 24.20
CA ILE A 339 10.81 -5.82 23.55
C ILE A 339 10.25 -4.59 22.84
N GLU A 340 9.85 -3.60 23.64
CA GLU A 340 9.63 -2.26 23.10
C GLU A 340 10.98 -1.78 22.52
N PRO A 341 11.04 -1.19 21.32
CA PRO A 341 12.07 -0.17 21.12
C PRO A 341 11.90 0.82 22.28
N PRO A 342 12.92 1.02 23.13
CA PRO A 342 12.71 1.59 24.44
C PRO A 342 12.03 2.95 24.29
N LEU A 343 10.78 3.04 24.74
CA LEU A 343 10.01 4.28 24.76
C LEU A 343 10.73 5.35 25.60
N ASP A 344 11.68 4.96 26.47
CA ASP A 344 12.57 5.85 27.22
C ASP A 344 13.54 6.67 26.34
N LEU A 345 13.69 6.33 25.05
CA LEU A 345 14.47 7.09 24.06
C LEU A 345 13.61 7.94 23.11
N ILE A 346 12.29 7.84 23.24
CA ILE A 346 11.31 8.63 22.51
C ILE A 346 10.67 9.54 23.56
N ASP A 347 11.06 10.82 23.58
CA ASP A 347 10.40 11.81 24.43
C ASP A 347 8.91 11.72 24.09
N SER A 348 8.12 11.15 25.01
CA SER A 348 6.73 10.71 24.78
C SER A 348 5.74 11.87 24.87
N ASP A 349 6.17 13.00 24.32
CA ASP A 349 5.33 14.13 23.99
C ASP A 349 5.33 14.24 22.45
N GLU A 350 4.34 13.61 21.81
CA GLU A 350 3.79 13.93 20.48
C GLU A 350 4.29 13.23 19.19
N GLU A 351 5.38 12.45 19.15
CA GLU A 351 5.83 11.88 17.85
C GLU A 351 5.69 10.35 17.79
N GLY A 352 4.76 9.90 16.95
CA GLY A 352 4.50 8.50 16.64
C GLY A 352 5.71 7.77 16.06
N ILE A 353 5.75 6.44 16.20
CA ILE A 353 6.74 5.61 15.51
C ILE A 353 6.41 5.59 14.01
N ALA A 354 7.38 5.86 13.14
CA ALA A 354 7.25 5.71 11.70
C ALA A 354 6.85 4.25 11.35
N GLU A 355 5.74 4.08 10.62
CA GLU A 355 5.24 2.78 10.15
C GLU A 355 6.14 2.24 9.03
N ILE A 356 7.32 1.71 9.39
CA ILE A 356 8.21 1.10 8.40
C ILE A 356 7.85 -0.39 8.28
N PRO A 357 7.42 -0.87 7.10
CA PRO A 357 6.88 -2.23 6.94
C PRO A 357 7.88 -3.36 7.18
N PHE A 358 9.20 -3.09 7.30
CA PHE A 358 10.22 -4.15 7.36
C PHE A 358 11.29 -4.01 8.41
N VAL A 359 11.67 -2.81 8.82
CA VAL A 359 12.84 -2.68 9.68
C VAL A 359 12.62 -1.48 10.56
N TYR A 360 12.71 -1.72 11.85
CA TYR A 360 12.94 -0.65 12.78
C TYR A 360 14.40 -0.68 13.19
N ALA A 361 15.14 0.39 12.91
CA ALA A 361 16.56 0.46 13.21
C ALA A 361 16.93 1.78 13.87
N ILE A 362 17.73 1.72 14.92
CA ILE A 362 18.21 2.89 15.65
C ILE A 362 19.73 2.83 15.76
N GLY A 363 20.40 3.88 15.27
CA GLY A 363 21.79 4.16 15.54
C GLY A 363 21.97 5.49 16.28
N ASN A 364 22.90 5.56 17.24
CA ASN A 364 23.17 6.80 17.99
C ASN A 364 24.35 7.63 17.44
N ALA A 365 24.90 7.25 16.28
CA ALA A 365 25.92 8.04 15.61
C ALA A 365 25.38 9.42 15.14
N GLY A 366 24.07 9.51 14.92
CA GLY A 366 23.41 10.66 14.33
C GLY A 366 23.61 10.71 12.82
N SER A 367 22.60 11.22 12.09
CA SER A 367 22.52 11.17 10.63
C SER A 367 23.71 11.81 9.87
N SER A 368 24.46 12.72 10.50
CA SER A 368 25.67 13.30 9.89
C SER A 368 26.92 12.42 10.00
N TYR A 369 26.87 11.34 10.78
CA TYR A 369 28.01 10.45 11.06
C TYR A 369 27.66 8.98 10.89
N SER A 370 26.59 8.67 10.17
CA SER A 370 26.23 7.32 9.81
C SER A 370 25.48 7.28 8.50
N GLU A 371 25.61 6.16 7.81
CA GLU A 371 24.80 5.81 6.65
C GLU A 371 24.02 4.54 6.97
N ILE A 372 22.74 4.50 6.58
CA ILE A 372 21.89 3.32 6.62
C ILE A 372 21.29 3.13 5.24
N SER A 373 21.45 1.93 4.70
CA SER A 373 20.83 1.50 3.45
C SER A 373 19.93 0.31 3.72
N LEU A 374 18.66 0.44 3.35
CA LEU A 374 17.67 -0.62 3.34
C LEU A 374 17.36 -0.93 1.88
N THR A 375 17.71 -2.12 1.42
CA THR A 375 17.52 -2.52 0.02
C THR A 375 16.62 -3.76 -0.08
N TYR A 376 15.69 -3.74 -1.04
CA TYR A 376 14.73 -4.80 -1.32
C TYR A 376 14.86 -5.20 -2.79
N ASP A 377 15.51 -6.33 -3.04
CA ASP A 377 15.66 -6.89 -4.38
C ASP A 377 14.58 -7.92 -4.63
N PHE A 378 13.89 -7.77 -5.76
CA PHE A 378 12.86 -8.69 -6.20
C PHE A 378 13.33 -9.41 -7.44
N LYS A 379 13.09 -10.72 -7.49
CA LYS A 379 13.21 -11.53 -8.69
C LYS A 379 11.96 -12.36 -8.88
N VAL A 380 11.32 -12.26 -10.03
CA VAL A 380 10.15 -13.08 -10.35
C VAL A 380 10.61 -14.48 -10.73
N ILE A 381 10.18 -15.48 -9.97
CA ILE A 381 10.57 -16.88 -10.18
C ILE A 381 9.46 -17.72 -10.83
N ASP A 382 8.19 -17.35 -10.63
CA ASP A 382 7.06 -17.99 -11.28
C ASP A 382 5.90 -17.01 -11.51
N VAL A 383 5.16 -17.20 -12.60
CA VAL A 383 3.98 -16.39 -12.95
C VAL A 383 2.88 -17.34 -13.43
N ASN A 384 1.76 -17.35 -12.73
CA ASN A 384 0.55 -18.05 -13.11
C ASN A 384 -0.56 -17.01 -13.27
N LEU A 385 -0.90 -16.63 -14.50
CA LEU A 385 -2.03 -15.75 -14.80
C LEU A 385 -3.05 -16.56 -15.58
N SER A 386 -3.98 -17.17 -14.87
CA SER A 386 -5.02 -17.99 -15.49
C SER A 386 -6.10 -17.09 -16.12
N GLY A 387 -6.41 -17.34 -17.39
CA GLY A 387 -7.42 -16.59 -18.15
C GLY A 387 -6.91 -15.90 -19.41
N VAL A 388 -5.59 -15.85 -19.67
CA VAL A 388 -5.06 -15.19 -20.87
C VAL A 388 -4.50 -16.19 -21.89
N SER A 389 -5.25 -16.41 -22.98
CA SER A 389 -4.63 -16.65 -24.27
C SER A 389 -3.95 -15.36 -24.70
N THR A 390 -2.61 -15.36 -24.73
CA THR A 390 -1.70 -14.27 -25.14
C THR A 390 -2.31 -13.20 -26.05
N ILE A 391 -2.84 -12.11 -25.48
CA ILE A 391 -3.10 -10.84 -26.17
C ILE A 391 -2.76 -9.73 -25.18
N GLY A 392 -1.85 -8.84 -25.59
CA GLY A 392 -1.27 -7.81 -24.74
C GLY A 392 -2.33 -6.97 -24.03
N ILE A 393 -2.14 -6.79 -22.73
CA ILE A 393 -2.95 -5.93 -21.86
C ILE A 393 -2.81 -4.50 -22.41
N PRO A 394 -3.87 -3.86 -22.93
CA PRO A 394 -3.82 -2.44 -23.23
C PRO A 394 -3.77 -1.69 -21.89
N ASN A 395 -2.86 -0.72 -21.77
CA ASN A 395 -2.74 0.21 -20.65
C ASN A 395 -4.10 0.79 -20.22
N MET A 396 -4.75 0.12 -19.27
CA MET A 396 -5.99 0.55 -18.64
C MET A 396 -5.79 0.57 -17.12
N PHE A 397 -4.67 1.13 -16.66
CA PHE A 397 -4.53 1.59 -15.28
C PHE A 397 -4.07 3.03 -15.34
N ILE A 398 -4.94 3.89 -14.81
CA ILE A 398 -4.79 5.34 -14.86
C ILE A 398 -3.96 5.77 -13.66
N PHE A 399 -2.90 6.52 -13.96
CA PHE A 399 -2.06 7.36 -13.10
C PHE A 399 -2.56 7.53 -11.65
N ILE A 400 -1.84 6.92 -10.70
CA ILE A 400 -1.78 7.43 -9.32
C ILE A 400 -0.77 8.58 -9.36
N GLY A 401 -1.28 9.76 -9.73
CA GLY A 401 -0.48 10.95 -9.96
C GLY A 401 -1.34 12.20 -9.85
N ILE A 402 -1.55 12.64 -8.60
CA ILE A 402 -1.79 14.03 -8.18
C ILE A 402 -2.80 14.82 -9.03
N GLY A 403 -3.99 15.02 -8.46
CA GLY A 403 -4.76 16.24 -8.68
C GLY A 403 -3.89 17.46 -8.36
N GLY A 404 -3.24 18.03 -9.39
CA GLY A 404 -2.37 19.20 -9.22
C GLY A 404 -1.52 19.57 -10.45
N GLY A 405 -1.27 18.66 -11.40
CA GLY A 405 -0.40 18.94 -12.55
C GLY A 405 -1.10 19.61 -13.76
N ILE A 406 -2.38 19.34 -14.00
CA ILE A 406 -3.05 19.74 -15.25
C ILE A 406 -3.53 21.21 -15.23
N PHE A 407 -3.65 21.84 -14.07
CA PHE A 407 -3.99 23.26 -13.97
C PHE A 407 -2.78 24.20 -14.19
N LEU A 408 -1.55 23.72 -13.96
CA LEU A 408 -0.33 24.52 -14.13
C LEU A 408 0.15 24.59 -15.59
N LEU A 409 -0.14 23.59 -16.43
CA LEU A 409 0.21 23.64 -17.86
C LEU A 409 -0.67 24.64 -18.64
N PHE A 410 -1.95 24.79 -18.27
CA PHE A 410 -2.83 25.81 -18.86
C PHE A 410 -2.65 27.21 -18.26
N ALA A 411 -2.22 27.32 -17.00
CA ALA A 411 -1.85 28.61 -16.40
C ALA A 411 -0.53 29.17 -16.97
N LEU A 412 0.46 28.32 -17.29
CA LEU A 412 1.74 28.76 -17.84
C LEU A 412 1.68 29.10 -19.35
N ILE A 413 0.82 28.43 -20.13
CA ILE A 413 0.58 28.80 -21.53
C ILE A 413 -0.25 30.11 -21.62
N GLY A 414 -1.16 30.36 -20.66
CA GLY A 414 -1.90 31.62 -20.55
C GLY A 414 -1.04 32.83 -20.16
N ILE A 415 -0.07 32.65 -19.24
CA ILE A 415 0.81 33.74 -18.77
C ILE A 415 1.95 34.03 -19.76
N ALA A 416 2.44 33.04 -20.51
CA ALA A 416 3.43 33.23 -21.58
C ALA A 416 2.84 33.94 -22.83
N GLY A 417 1.54 33.76 -23.11
CA GLY A 417 0.82 34.46 -24.18
C GLY A 417 0.58 35.95 -23.92
N ILE A 418 0.46 36.36 -22.65
CA ILE A 418 0.18 37.75 -22.26
C ILE A 418 1.47 38.58 -22.11
N ARG A 419 2.60 37.96 -21.73
CA ARG A 419 3.91 38.66 -21.66
C ARG A 419 4.58 38.91 -23.02
N LYS A 420 4.19 38.22 -24.09
CA LYS A 420 4.76 38.43 -25.44
C LYS A 420 4.06 39.52 -26.27
N ARG A 421 2.91 40.04 -25.83
CA ARG A 421 2.20 41.17 -26.47
C ARG A 421 2.62 42.56 -25.96
N ASN A 422 3.24 42.67 -24.78
CA ASN A 422 3.66 43.97 -24.20
C ASN A 422 5.15 44.32 -24.35
N LYS A 423 5.92 43.59 -25.18
CA LYS A 423 7.34 43.88 -25.48
C LYS A 423 7.64 44.27 -26.95
N LYS A 424 6.60 44.60 -27.74
CA LYS A 424 6.75 45.28 -29.04
C LYS A 424 6.04 46.62 -29.00
N GLY A 425 6.69 47.60 -28.38
CA GLY A 425 6.18 48.96 -28.28
C GLY A 425 7.05 49.78 -27.36
N ASN A 426 8.30 50.02 -27.78
CA ASN A 426 9.17 51.14 -27.41
C ASN A 426 10.61 50.78 -27.76
N TYR A 427 11.04 51.13 -28.97
CA TYR A 427 12.33 51.77 -29.26
C TYR A 427 12.23 52.29 -30.70
N ARG A 428 12.25 53.63 -30.78
CA ARG A 428 12.40 54.58 -31.89
C ARG A 428 12.36 54.08 -33.34
#